data_AF-A0A957ZGC5-F1
#
_entry.id   AF-A0A957ZGC5-F1
#
_cell.length_a   1.000
_cell.length_b   1.000
_cell.length_c   1.000
_cell.angle_alpha   90.00
_cell.angle_beta   90.00
_cell.angle_gamma   90.00
#
_symmetry.space_group_name_H-M   'P 1'
#
loop_
_entity.id
_entity.type
_entity.pdbx_description
1 polymer ?
#
loop_
_entity_poly.entity_id
_entity_poly.type
_entity_poly.pdbx_seq_one_letter_code
_entity_poly.pdbx_strand_id
1 'polypeptide(L)'
;MKVVLFCGGLGTRLREYSDTIPKPLVEIGYRPIMWHLMKYYAHYGHKEFILCLGHRGDLIKEYFLNYNECLSNNFVLSQGGANIQLYNNDISDWNITFVDTGLKSNIGQRLMAVREYLENDEVFMANYTDGLADLPLATYTDFFCSQNKVASFLSVRPSQSFHA
;
A
#
# COMPACT_ATOMS: atom_id res chain seq x y z
N MET A 1 -6.76 2.62 -12.95
CA MET A 1 -7.49 2.40 -11.69
C MET A 1 -6.61 2.81 -10.53
N LYS A 2 -7.12 3.66 -9.66
CA LYS A 2 -6.48 3.99 -8.37
C LYS A 2 -6.58 2.84 -7.37
N VAL A 3 -5.66 2.81 -6.42
CA VAL A 3 -5.60 1.82 -5.34
C VAL A 3 -5.69 2.51 -3.98
N VAL A 4 -6.77 2.24 -3.25
CA VAL A 4 -6.98 2.68 -1.88
C VAL A 4 -6.38 1.65 -0.91
N LEU A 5 -5.51 2.11 -0.03
CA LEU A 5 -4.81 1.26 0.93
C LEU A 5 -5.15 1.67 2.36
N PHE A 6 -5.68 0.74 3.14
CA PHE A 6 -6.05 1.00 4.53
C PHE A 6 -4.84 0.85 5.47
N CYS A 7 -4.37 1.98 6.00
CA CYS A 7 -3.13 2.06 6.79
C CYS A 7 -3.35 2.46 8.27
N GLY A 8 -4.56 2.83 8.67
CA GLY A 8 -4.83 3.50 9.95
C GLY A 8 -5.25 2.63 11.14
N GLY A 9 -5.17 1.30 11.05
CA GLY A 9 -5.59 0.38 12.12
C GLY A 9 -4.67 0.38 13.34
N LEU A 10 -5.21 0.09 14.53
CA LEU A 10 -4.48 0.10 15.81
C LEU A 10 -3.48 -1.06 15.99
N GLY A 11 -3.41 -2.04 15.07
CA GLY A 11 -2.42 -3.12 15.17
C GLY A 11 -2.53 -4.01 16.43
N THR A 12 -3.70 -4.09 17.06
CA THR A 12 -3.91 -4.69 18.39
C THR A 12 -3.59 -6.18 18.50
N ARG A 13 -3.47 -6.90 17.38
CA ARG A 13 -3.14 -8.34 17.33
C ARG A 13 -1.63 -8.63 17.30
N LEU A 14 -0.79 -7.60 17.19
CA LEU A 14 0.68 -7.69 17.09
C LEU A 14 1.36 -6.85 18.20
N ARG A 15 0.80 -6.86 19.43
CA ARG A 15 1.17 -5.94 20.52
C ARG A 15 2.68 -5.84 20.81
N GLU A 16 3.44 -6.92 20.64
CA GLU A 16 4.90 -6.89 20.91
C GLU A 16 5.69 -6.06 19.89
N TYR A 17 5.19 -5.89 18.66
CA TYR A 17 5.82 -5.09 17.59
C TYR A 17 5.04 -3.82 17.22
N SER A 18 3.73 -3.79 17.47
CA SER A 18 2.84 -2.74 16.95
C SER A 18 2.87 -1.44 17.74
N ASP A 19 3.38 -1.45 18.98
CA ASP A 19 3.53 -0.23 19.77
C ASP A 19 4.63 0.70 19.21
N THR A 20 5.60 0.16 18.47
CA THR A 20 6.72 0.92 17.88
C THR A 20 6.60 1.12 16.38
N ILE A 21 6.06 0.15 15.62
CA ILE A 21 5.99 0.21 14.15
C ILE A 21 4.57 -0.14 13.69
N PRO A 22 3.89 0.71 12.88
CA PRO A 22 2.58 0.38 12.36
C PRO A 22 2.67 -0.83 11.43
N LYS A 23 1.66 -1.71 11.47
CA LYS A 23 1.65 -2.96 10.68
C LYS A 23 2.04 -2.82 9.19
N PRO A 24 1.61 -1.77 8.45
CA PRO A 24 2.00 -1.58 7.05
C PRO A 24 3.52 -1.42 6.85
N LEU A 25 4.25 -1.02 7.90
CA LEU A 25 5.70 -0.81 7.91
C LEU A 25 6.51 -2.00 8.45
N VAL A 26 5.86 -3.13 8.78
CA VAL A 26 6.59 -4.36 9.13
C VAL A 26 7.40 -4.82 7.91
N GLU A 27 8.70 -5.06 8.10
CA GLU A 27 9.63 -5.39 7.04
C GLU A 27 9.51 -6.84 6.56
N ILE A 28 9.61 -7.02 5.23
CA ILE A 28 9.83 -8.29 4.56
C ILE A 28 11.12 -8.10 3.75
N GLY A 29 12.22 -8.67 4.23
CA GLY A 29 13.55 -8.32 3.73
C GLY A 29 13.90 -6.88 4.09
N TYR A 30 14.30 -6.06 3.11
CA TYR A 30 14.74 -4.68 3.32
C TYR A 30 13.63 -3.62 3.13
N ARG A 31 12.39 -4.06 2.88
CA ARG A 31 11.26 -3.16 2.55
C ARG A 31 10.01 -3.56 3.32
N PRO A 32 9.15 -2.60 3.69
CA PRO A 32 7.91 -2.87 4.41
C PRO A 32 6.91 -3.63 3.55
N ILE A 33 6.03 -4.41 4.19
CA ILE A 33 4.97 -5.19 3.53
C ILE A 33 4.10 -4.33 2.60
N MET A 34 3.77 -3.10 3.00
CA MET A 34 3.00 -2.18 2.17
C MET A 34 3.73 -1.81 0.87
N TRP A 35 5.06 -1.68 0.91
CA TRP A 35 5.85 -1.41 -0.29
C TRP A 35 5.77 -2.58 -1.28
N HIS A 36 5.84 -3.82 -0.80
CA HIS A 36 5.69 -5.01 -1.64
C HIS A 36 4.30 -5.08 -2.27
N LEU A 37 3.25 -4.77 -1.50
CA LEU A 37 1.88 -4.70 -2.00
C LEU A 37 1.72 -3.63 -3.08
N MET A 38 2.26 -2.43 -2.85
CA MET A 38 2.24 -1.35 -3.85
C MET A 38 3.02 -1.73 -5.10
N LYS A 39 4.18 -2.41 -4.96
CA LYS A 39 4.97 -2.89 -6.09
C LYS A 39 4.21 -3.93 -6.92
N TYR A 40 3.43 -4.80 -6.28
CA TYR A 40 2.52 -5.73 -6.95
C TYR A 40 1.47 -4.99 -7.79
N TYR A 41 0.80 -3.96 -7.25
CA TYR A 41 -0.15 -3.15 -8.02
C TYR A 41 0.53 -2.39 -9.17
N ALA A 42 1.71 -1.81 -8.91
CA ALA A 42 2.48 -1.09 -9.91
C ALA A 42 2.98 -1.99 -11.06
N HIS A 43 3.29 -3.26 -10.77
CA HIS A 43 3.63 -4.27 -11.78
C HIS A 43 2.48 -4.48 -12.78
N TYR A 44 1.23 -4.41 -12.32
CA TYR A 44 0.03 -4.45 -13.17
C TYR A 44 -0.39 -3.07 -13.72
N GLY A 45 0.46 -2.05 -13.60
CA GLY A 45 0.22 -0.72 -14.14
C GLY A 45 -0.61 0.22 -13.25
N HIS A 46 -0.95 -0.18 -12.03
CA HIS A 46 -1.71 0.63 -11.09
C HIS A 46 -0.77 1.37 -10.14
N LYS A 47 -0.44 2.63 -10.48
CA LYS A 47 0.60 3.44 -9.82
C LYS A 47 0.06 4.66 -9.07
N GLU A 48 -1.26 4.80 -9.01
CA GLU A 48 -1.97 5.85 -8.29
C GLU A 48 -2.49 5.29 -6.96
N PHE A 49 -1.87 5.68 -5.85
CA PHE A 49 -2.16 5.15 -4.52
C PHE A 49 -2.80 6.21 -3.63
N ILE A 50 -3.80 5.81 -2.85
CA ILE A 50 -4.41 6.63 -1.81
C ILE A 50 -4.25 5.89 -0.48
N LEU A 51 -3.43 6.42 0.42
CA LEU A 51 -3.16 5.85 1.72
C LEU A 51 -4.11 6.44 2.76
N CYS A 52 -5.01 5.61 3.29
CA CYS A 52 -5.93 5.97 4.37
C CYS A 52 -5.23 5.87 5.73
N LEU A 53 -4.63 6.97 6.17
CA LEU A 53 -3.84 7.05 7.40
C LEU A 53 -4.72 7.16 8.65
N GLY A 54 -4.16 6.76 9.78
CA GLY A 54 -4.79 6.84 11.10
C GLY A 54 -3.73 6.76 12.17
N HIS A 55 -3.83 5.78 13.07
CA HIS A 55 -2.82 5.59 14.12
C HIS A 55 -1.43 5.41 13.50
N ARG A 56 -0.46 6.21 13.96
CA ARG A 56 0.94 6.21 13.49
C ARG A 56 1.12 6.49 12.00
N GLY A 57 0.20 7.25 11.40
CA GLY A 57 0.31 7.69 10.00
C GLY A 57 1.52 8.60 9.73
N ASP A 58 2.06 9.26 10.75
CA ASP A 58 3.31 10.03 10.72
C ASP A 58 4.50 9.16 10.28
N LEU A 59 4.63 7.94 10.81
CA LEU A 59 5.72 7.04 10.43
C LEU A 59 5.62 6.58 8.97
N ILE A 60 4.39 6.44 8.46
CA ILE A 60 4.17 6.10 7.05
C ILE A 60 4.58 7.27 6.15
N LYS A 61 4.24 8.51 6.52
CA LYS A 61 4.71 9.70 5.80
C LYS A 61 6.23 9.77 5.82
N GLU A 62 6.83 9.58 6.99
CA GLU A 62 8.28 9.64 7.18
C GLU A 62 9.03 8.62 6.31
N TYR A 63 8.50 7.40 6.20
CA TYR A 63 9.06 6.36 5.33
C TYR A 63 9.14 6.80 3.86
N PHE A 64 8.07 7.39 3.32
CA PHE A 64 8.05 7.81 1.92
C PHE A 64 8.78 9.14 1.68
N LEU A 65 8.77 10.07 2.63
CA LEU A 65 9.52 11.32 2.54
C LEU A 65 11.03 11.09 2.55
N ASN A 66 11.51 10.08 3.28
CA ASN A 66 12.92 9.69 3.33
C ASN A 66 13.21 8.40 2.54
N TYR A 67 12.39 8.12 1.52
CA TYR A 67 12.53 6.89 0.76
C TYR A 67 13.88 6.86 0.04
N ASN A 68 14.73 5.90 0.43
CA ASN A 68 16.04 5.72 -0.15
C ASN A 68 16.05 4.54 -1.12
N GLU A 69 16.18 4.81 -2.42
CA GLU A 69 16.26 3.79 -3.47
C GLU A 69 17.58 2.99 -3.47
N CYS A 70 18.65 3.55 -2.90
CA CYS A 70 19.94 2.87 -2.78
C CYS A 70 19.89 1.62 -1.89
N LEU A 71 18.88 1.52 -1.02
CA LEU A 71 18.72 0.36 -0.13
C LEU A 71 18.35 -0.93 -0.88
N SER A 72 17.68 -0.81 -2.04
CA SER A 72 17.23 -1.96 -2.84
C SER A 72 17.79 -2.00 -4.25
N ASN A 73 18.36 -0.90 -4.75
CA ASN A 73 18.89 -0.81 -6.11
C ASN A 73 20.42 -0.78 -6.14
N ASN A 74 20.97 -1.28 -7.25
CA ASN A 74 22.38 -1.05 -7.57
C ASN A 74 22.58 0.42 -7.97
N PHE A 75 23.68 1.02 -7.52
CA PHE A 75 24.01 2.41 -7.81
C PHE A 75 25.52 2.64 -7.87
N VAL A 76 25.92 3.75 -8.51
CA VAL A 76 27.29 4.26 -8.47
C VAL A 76 27.32 5.50 -7.59
N LEU A 77 28.25 5.49 -6.62
CA LEU A 77 28.56 6.64 -5.79
C LEU A 77 29.86 7.27 -6.29
N SER A 78 29.82 8.58 -6.59
CA SER A 78 30.99 9.35 -7.04
C SER A 78 31.02 10.73 -6.38
N GLN A 79 32.14 11.44 -6.53
CA GLN A 79 32.33 12.79 -5.98
C GLN A 79 32.09 12.87 -4.46
N GLY A 80 32.54 11.87 -3.70
CA GLY A 80 32.40 11.85 -2.25
C GLY A 80 30.95 11.74 -1.74
N GLY A 81 30.03 11.23 -2.57
CA GLY A 81 28.61 11.08 -2.22
C GLY A 81 27.70 12.17 -2.79
N ALA A 82 28.27 13.19 -3.44
CA ALA A 82 27.50 14.26 -4.08
C ALA A 82 26.75 13.79 -5.33
N ASN A 83 27.20 12.70 -5.97
CA ASN A 83 26.56 12.14 -7.14
C ASN A 83 26.23 10.65 -6.92
N ILE A 84 24.93 10.35 -6.92
CA ILE A 84 24.37 9.01 -6.85
C ILE A 84 23.65 8.75 -8.17
N GLN A 85 24.15 7.78 -8.94
CA GLN A 85 23.51 7.33 -10.16
C GLN A 85 22.89 5.95 -9.93
N LEU A 86 21.56 5.90 -9.92
CA LEU A 86 20.80 4.64 -9.82
C LEU A 86 20.74 3.95 -11.18
N TYR A 87 20.86 2.62 -11.22
CA TYR A 87 20.64 1.85 -12.44
C TYR A 87 19.15 1.59 -12.72
N ASN A 88 18.33 1.54 -11.67
CA ASN A 88 16.89 1.35 -11.73
C ASN A 88 16.23 2.22 -10.65
N ASN A 89 14.97 2.60 -10.88
CA ASN A 89 14.13 3.29 -9.89
C ASN A 89 12.94 2.40 -9.52
N ASP A 90 12.50 2.47 -8.27
CA ASP A 90 11.48 1.55 -7.73
C ASP A 90 10.09 2.17 -7.70
N ILE A 91 10.00 3.45 -7.34
CA ILE A 91 8.72 4.15 -7.12
C ILE A 91 8.63 5.49 -7.86
N SER A 92 9.61 5.86 -8.69
CA SER A 92 9.72 7.19 -9.30
C SER A 92 8.51 7.61 -10.13
N ASP A 93 7.71 6.66 -10.59
CA ASP A 93 6.50 6.86 -11.39
C ASP A 93 5.21 6.59 -10.62
N TRP A 94 5.27 6.53 -9.28
CA TRP A 94 4.11 6.37 -8.41
C TRP A 94 3.60 7.73 -7.96
N ASN A 95 2.28 7.88 -7.94
CA ASN A 95 1.60 9.02 -7.34
C ASN A 95 0.92 8.55 -6.05
N ILE A 96 1.37 9.06 -4.90
CA ILE A 96 0.91 8.61 -3.58
C ILE A 96 0.24 9.77 -2.85
N THR A 97 -1.06 9.65 -2.61
CA THR A 97 -1.85 10.60 -1.82
C THR A 97 -1.97 10.11 -0.38
N PHE A 98 -1.55 10.94 0.58
CA PHE A 98 -1.59 10.63 2.01
C PHE A 98 -2.78 11.34 2.67
N VAL A 99 -3.82 10.59 3.05
CA VAL A 99 -5.04 11.18 3.63
C VAL A 99 -5.16 10.80 5.09
N ASP A 100 -5.25 11.79 5.99
CA ASP A 100 -5.65 11.53 7.37
C ASP A 100 -7.14 11.21 7.41
N THR A 101 -7.46 9.94 7.67
CA THR A 101 -8.84 9.45 7.69
C THR A 101 -9.37 9.30 9.11
N GLY A 102 -8.63 9.76 10.12
CA GLY A 102 -9.03 9.79 11.53
C GLY A 102 -8.56 8.58 12.34
N LEU A 103 -8.27 8.81 13.63
CA LEU A 103 -7.77 7.78 14.54
C LEU A 103 -8.82 6.70 14.86
N LYS A 104 -10.09 7.09 15.01
CA LYS A 104 -11.18 6.20 15.44
C LYS A 104 -12.02 5.64 14.29
N SER A 105 -11.66 5.96 13.05
CA SER A 105 -12.44 5.59 11.87
C SER A 105 -12.32 4.10 11.57
N ASN A 106 -13.46 3.46 11.32
CA ASN A 106 -13.50 2.10 10.76
C ASN A 106 -13.21 2.12 9.24
N ILE A 107 -13.02 0.95 8.63
CA ILE A 107 -12.64 0.83 7.21
C ILE A 107 -13.64 1.54 6.27
N GLY A 108 -14.94 1.41 6.52
CA GLY A 108 -15.97 2.08 5.72
C GLY A 108 -15.90 3.61 5.82
N GLN A 109 -15.71 4.14 7.03
CA GLN A 109 -15.52 5.58 7.25
C GLN A 109 -14.24 6.09 6.56
N ARG A 110 -13.16 5.31 6.59
CA ARG A 110 -11.91 5.65 5.88
C ARG A 110 -12.11 5.68 4.38
N LEU A 111 -12.81 4.70 3.83
CA LEU A 111 -13.14 4.66 2.40
C LEU A 111 -14.01 5.86 1.99
N MET A 112 -15.01 6.21 2.81
CA MET A 112 -15.85 7.38 2.57
C MET A 112 -15.06 8.70 2.62
N ALA A 113 -14.08 8.80 3.51
CA ALA A 113 -13.23 9.99 3.65
C ALA A 113 -12.37 10.26 2.40
N VAL A 114 -12.09 9.24 1.58
CA VAL A 114 -11.27 9.38 0.37
C VAL A 114 -12.07 9.45 -0.93
N ARG A 115 -13.41 9.59 -0.85
CA ARG A 115 -14.29 9.59 -2.03
C ARG A 115 -13.92 10.66 -3.07
N GLU A 116 -13.51 11.84 -2.62
CA GLU A 116 -13.19 12.99 -3.50
C GLU A 116 -11.96 12.70 -4.39
N TYR A 117 -11.03 11.87 -3.90
CA TYR A 117 -9.84 11.46 -4.65
C TYR A 117 -10.15 10.39 -5.71
N LEU A 118 -11.37 9.84 -5.71
CA LEU A 118 -11.83 8.77 -6.61
C LEU A 118 -12.85 9.24 -7.66
N GLU A 119 -13.29 10.51 -7.62
CA GLU A 119 -14.43 10.99 -8.42
C GLU A 119 -14.25 10.82 -9.94
N ASN A 120 -13.02 10.77 -10.42
CA ASN A 120 -12.69 10.61 -11.84
C ASN A 120 -12.46 9.15 -12.28
N ASP A 121 -12.61 8.17 -11.37
CA ASP A 121 -12.40 6.75 -11.65
C ASP A 121 -13.74 5.99 -11.61
N GLU A 122 -14.11 5.33 -12.70
CA GLU A 122 -15.28 4.43 -12.74
C GLU A 122 -15.10 3.22 -11.82
N VAL A 123 -13.88 2.70 -11.75
CA VAL A 123 -13.49 1.56 -10.93
C VAL A 123 -12.19 1.87 -10.19
N PHE A 124 -12.16 1.54 -8.90
CA PHE A 124 -10.96 1.58 -8.07
C PHE A 124 -10.79 0.26 -7.33
N MET A 125 -9.57 0.01 -6.85
CA MET A 125 -9.28 -1.12 -5.99
C MET A 125 -9.11 -0.63 -4.55
N ALA A 126 -9.50 -1.45 -3.58
CA ALA A 126 -9.26 -1.19 -2.17
C ALA A 126 -8.71 -2.43 -1.49
N ASN A 127 -7.69 -2.27 -0.65
CA ASN A 127 -7.06 -3.40 0.04
C ASN A 127 -6.51 -3.01 1.41
N TYR A 128 -6.33 -4.03 2.26
CA TYR A 128 -5.53 -3.93 3.47
C TYR A 128 -4.04 -3.94 3.10
N THR A 129 -3.22 -3.35 3.95
CA THR A 129 -1.77 -3.19 3.71
C THR A 129 -0.92 -4.26 4.40
N ASP A 130 -1.55 -5.32 4.88
CA ASP A 130 -0.94 -6.35 5.71
C ASP A 130 -1.05 -7.76 5.13
N GLY A 131 -1.50 -7.88 3.88
CA GLY A 131 -1.62 -9.12 3.14
C GLY A 131 -0.94 -9.04 1.79
N LEU A 132 -0.34 -10.15 1.36
CA LEU A 132 0.21 -10.34 0.02
C LEU A 132 -0.50 -11.52 -0.64
N ALA A 133 -0.60 -11.47 -1.97
CA ALA A 133 -1.16 -12.54 -2.78
C ALA A 133 -0.44 -12.57 -4.14
N ASP A 134 -0.43 -13.74 -4.78
CA ASP A 134 0.02 -13.99 -6.14
C ASP A 134 -1.15 -13.99 -7.15
N LEU A 135 -2.24 -13.28 -6.82
CA LEU A 135 -3.42 -13.18 -7.66
C LEU A 135 -3.04 -12.60 -9.04
N PRO A 136 -3.43 -13.23 -10.17
CA PRO A 136 -3.30 -12.60 -11.48
C PRO A 136 -4.26 -11.41 -11.60
N LEU A 137 -3.82 -10.23 -11.17
CA LEU A 137 -4.67 -9.06 -10.97
C LEU A 137 -5.40 -8.64 -12.25
N ALA A 138 -4.70 -8.61 -13.38
CA ALA A 138 -5.28 -8.24 -14.67
C ALA A 138 -6.47 -9.13 -15.03
N THR A 139 -6.32 -10.46 -14.92
CA THR A 139 -7.41 -11.41 -15.16
C THR A 139 -8.60 -11.17 -14.23
N TYR A 140 -8.33 -10.85 -12.95
CA TYR A 140 -9.37 -10.58 -11.97
C TYR A 140 -10.12 -9.26 -12.27
N THR A 141 -9.39 -8.20 -12.61
CA THR A 141 -9.99 -6.90 -12.95
C THR A 141 -10.76 -6.96 -14.25
N ASP A 142 -10.24 -7.63 -15.28
CA ASP A 142 -10.91 -7.79 -16.57
C ASP A 142 -12.21 -8.58 -16.41
N PHE A 143 -12.18 -9.66 -15.62
CA PHE A 143 -13.37 -10.41 -15.28
C PHE A 143 -14.41 -9.55 -14.56
N PHE A 144 -14.00 -8.76 -13.55
CA PHE A 144 -14.92 -7.88 -12.83
C PHE A 144 -15.53 -6.81 -13.73
N CYS A 145 -14.72 -6.15 -14.55
CA CYS A 145 -15.18 -5.14 -15.50
C CYS A 145 -16.12 -5.70 -16.57
N SER A 146 -16.06 -7.01 -16.86
CA SER A 146 -17.02 -7.68 -17.75
C SER A 146 -18.36 -8.01 -17.07
N GLN A 147 -18.49 -7.80 -15.75
CA GLN A 147 -19.73 -8.05 -15.01
C GLN A 147 -20.52 -6.76 -14.76
N ASN A 148 -21.85 -6.85 -14.79
CA ASN A 148 -22.71 -5.77 -14.28
C ASN A 148 -22.87 -5.86 -12.75
N LYS A 149 -21.79 -5.60 -12.01
CA LYS A 149 -21.72 -5.69 -10.54
C LYS A 149 -21.05 -4.44 -9.94
N VAL A 150 -21.46 -4.08 -8.74
CA VAL A 150 -20.96 -2.88 -8.04
C VAL A 150 -19.65 -3.10 -7.28
N ALA A 151 -19.33 -4.35 -6.94
CA ALA A 151 -18.13 -4.72 -6.20
C ALA A 151 -17.78 -6.19 -6.41
N SER A 152 -16.50 -6.51 -6.27
CA SER A 152 -15.99 -7.89 -6.21
C SER A 152 -15.01 -8.03 -5.06
N PHE A 153 -15.05 -9.17 -4.38
CA PHE A 153 -14.18 -9.49 -3.25
C PHE A 153 -13.35 -10.72 -3.56
N LEU A 154 -12.05 -10.65 -3.28
CA LEU A 154 -11.18 -11.82 -3.32
C LEU A 154 -11.43 -12.68 -2.08
N SER A 155 -11.88 -13.92 -2.28
CA SER A 155 -11.94 -14.92 -1.22
C SER A 155 -10.69 -15.79 -1.29
N VAL A 156 -9.97 -15.89 -0.17
CA VAL A 156 -8.81 -16.77 -0.01
C VAL A 156 -9.05 -17.75 1.12
N ARG A 157 -8.57 -18.99 0.97
CA ARG A 157 -8.61 -19.96 2.05
C ARG A 157 -7.50 -19.60 3.06
N PRO A 158 -7.83 -19.38 4.35
CA PRO A 158 -6.80 -19.07 5.34
C PRO A 158 -5.90 -20.30 5.54
N SER A 159 -4.58 -20.07 5.61
CA SER A 159 -3.60 -21.11 5.95
C SER A 159 -3.64 -21.47 7.44
N GLN A 160 -4.01 -20.51 8.30
CA GLN A 160 -4.34 -20.68 9.71
C GLN A 160 -5.48 -19.71 10.08
N SER A 161 -6.45 -20.16 10.88
CA SER A 161 -7.48 -19.29 11.47
C SER A 161 -7.07 -18.94 12.89
N PHE A 162 -6.86 -17.64 13.18
CA PHE A 162 -6.69 -17.12 14.55
C PHE A 162 -8.01 -16.66 15.17
N HIS A 163 -9.15 -17.02 14.55
CA HIS A 163 -10.42 -16.98 15.25
C HIS A 163 -10.44 -18.17 16.21
N ALA A 164 -10.13 -17.89 17.47
CA ALA A 164 -10.59 -18.72 18.59
C ALA A 164 -12.12 -18.71 18.64
#